data_AF-A0A497KL98-F1
#
_entry.id   AF-A0A497KL98-F1
#
_cell.length_a   1.000
_cell.length_b   1.000
_cell.length_c   1.000
_cell.angle_alpha   90.00
_cell.angle_beta   90.00
_cell.angle_gamma   90.00
#
_symmetry.space_group_name_H-M   'P 1'
#
loop_
_entity.id
_entity.type
_entity.pdbx_description
1 polymer ?
#
loop_
_entity_poly.entity_id
_entity_poly.type
_entity_poly.pdbx_seq_one_letter_code
_entity_poly.pdbx_strand_id
1 'polypeptide(L)'
;MYDLEKLVKDSEDVKHYIESSREKAPQFMERYREYKLEREMVMKINCHSDKYIIFAFSAEWCPDCYRHIPVLAKLQEATGLEVRIFGHLM
;
A
#
# COMPACT_ATOMS: atom_id res chain seq x y z
N MET A 1 15.11 7.50 -18.11
CA MET A 1 15.12 6.22 -17.39
C MET A 1 14.87 6.53 -15.93
N TYR A 2 13.91 5.88 -15.28
CA TYR A 2 13.66 6.07 -13.85
C TYR A 2 14.68 5.29 -13.04
N ASP A 3 15.03 5.80 -11.87
CA ASP A 3 15.97 5.19 -10.94
C ASP A 3 15.18 4.48 -9.84
N LEU A 4 15.11 3.15 -9.91
CA LEU A 4 14.35 2.33 -8.98
C LEU A 4 14.91 2.40 -7.57
N GLU A 5 16.23 2.42 -7.40
CA GLU A 5 16.87 2.51 -6.08
C GLU A 5 16.49 3.82 -5.40
N LYS A 6 16.51 4.92 -6.17
CA LYS A 6 16.07 6.22 -5.70
C LYS A 6 14.58 6.21 -5.33
N LEU A 7 13.71 5.64 -6.17
CA LEU A 7 12.27 5.57 -5.88
C LEU A 7 11.98 4.77 -4.60
N VAL A 8 12.66 3.64 -4.39
CA VAL A 8 12.53 2.84 -3.15
C VAL A 8 13.02 3.63 -1.94
N LYS A 9 14.16 4.33 -2.06
CA LYS A 9 14.73 5.16 -0.99
C LYS A 9 13.84 6.34 -0.60
N ASP A 10 13.21 6.98 -1.57
CA ASP A 10 12.41 8.19 -1.38
C ASP A 10 10.94 7.89 -1.01
N SER A 11 10.59 6.60 -0.88
CA SER A 11 9.26 6.12 -0.47
C SER A 11 9.37 5.26 0.79
N GLU A 12 8.24 4.99 1.43
CA GLU A 12 8.15 4.12 2.61
C GLU A 12 7.34 2.86 2.35
N ASP A 13 7.43 1.88 3.24
CA ASP A 13 6.61 0.65 3.17
C ASP A 13 5.13 0.99 3.44
N VAL A 14 4.21 0.35 2.68
CA VAL A 14 2.77 0.64 2.79
C VAL A 14 2.20 0.40 4.19
N LYS A 15 2.67 -0.62 4.91
CA LYS A 15 2.20 -0.90 6.27
C LYS A 15 2.74 0.14 7.24
N HIS A 16 4.00 0.53 7.08
CA HIS A 16 4.59 1.62 7.86
C HIS A 16 3.80 2.92 7.70
N TYR A 17 3.45 3.30 6.46
CA TYR A 17 2.65 4.51 6.18
C TYR A 17 1.27 4.49 6.84
N ILE A 18 0.57 3.37 6.77
CA ILE A 18 -0.74 3.20 7.41
C ILE A 18 -0.62 3.33 8.94
N GLU A 19 0.43 2.76 9.53
CA GLU A 19 0.67 2.81 10.96
C GLU A 19 1.08 4.22 11.44
N SER A 20 1.96 4.91 10.71
CA SER A 20 2.40 6.27 11.00
C SER A 20 1.27 7.29 10.84
N SER A 21 0.32 7.03 9.94
CA SER A 21 -0.84 7.89 9.68
C SER A 21 -2.01 7.65 10.62
N ARG A 22 -1.92 6.73 11.59
CA ARG A 22 -3.04 6.27 12.43
C ARG A 22 -3.78 7.40 13.16
N GLU A 23 -3.07 8.40 13.66
CA GLU A 23 -3.68 9.51 14.41
C GLU A 23 -4.39 10.51 13.49
N LYS A 24 -3.83 10.77 12.31
CA LYS A 24 -4.38 11.74 11.34
C LYS A 24 -5.51 11.15 10.50
N ALA A 25 -5.40 9.87 10.19
CA ALA A 25 -6.29 9.15 9.28
C ALA A 25 -6.59 7.74 9.82
N PRO A 26 -7.38 7.62 10.92
CA PRO A 26 -7.74 6.33 11.50
C PRO A 26 -8.47 5.40 10.51
N GLN A 27 -9.12 5.97 9.47
CA GLN A 27 -9.83 5.25 8.42
C GLN A 27 -8.94 4.25 7.68
N PHE A 28 -7.63 4.52 7.56
CA PHE A 28 -6.70 3.55 6.98
C PHE A 28 -6.66 2.25 7.79
N MET A 29 -6.50 2.36 9.11
CA MET A 29 -6.42 1.21 10.01
C MET A 29 -7.77 0.48 10.14
N GLU A 30 -8.88 1.22 10.14
CA GLU A 30 -10.24 0.64 10.12
C GLU A 30 -10.43 -0.22 8.88
N ARG A 31 -10.21 0.36 7.70
CA ARG A 31 -10.34 -0.36 6.43
C ARG A 31 -9.37 -1.54 6.33
N TYR A 32 -8.14 -1.37 6.84
CA TYR A 32 -7.15 -2.44 6.89
C TYR A 32 -7.64 -3.66 7.68
N ARG A 33 -8.31 -3.45 8.81
CA ARG A 33 -8.81 -4.53 9.66
C ARG A 33 -10.05 -5.21 9.07
N GLU A 34 -10.93 -4.43 8.47
CA GLU A 34 -12.22 -4.90 7.96
C GLU A 34 -12.11 -5.60 6.60
N TYR A 35 -11.19 -5.14 5.75
CA TYR A 35 -11.10 -5.64 4.39
C TYR A 35 -10.59 -7.08 4.33
N LYS A 36 -11.35 -7.93 3.65
CA LYS A 36 -11.00 -9.33 3.39
C LYS A 36 -10.68 -9.49 1.92
N LEU A 37 -9.49 -10.04 1.65
CA LEU A 37 -9.09 -10.38 0.30
C LEU A 37 -9.89 -11.56 -0.23
N GLU A 38 -10.22 -11.50 -1.52
CA GLU A 38 -10.79 -12.62 -2.24
C GLU A 38 -9.65 -13.55 -2.70
N ARG A 39 -9.80 -14.85 -2.45
CA ARG A 39 -8.71 -15.83 -2.57
C ARG A 39 -8.28 -16.03 -4.02
N GLU A 40 -9.22 -16.10 -4.95
CA GLU A 40 -8.92 -16.29 -6.38
C GLU A 40 -8.12 -15.10 -6.92
N MET A 41 -8.47 -13.88 -6.54
CA MET A 41 -7.76 -12.65 -6.90
C MET A 41 -6.34 -12.63 -6.34
N VAL A 42 -6.15 -13.03 -5.07
CA VAL A 42 -4.81 -13.14 -4.47
C VAL A 42 -3.94 -14.13 -5.23
N MET A 43 -4.48 -15.30 -5.60
CA MET A 43 -3.74 -16.31 -6.35
C MET A 43 -3.29 -15.77 -7.72
N LYS A 44 -4.16 -15.05 -8.43
CA LYS A 44 -3.83 -14.44 -9.73
C LYS A 44 -2.72 -13.39 -9.61
N ILE A 45 -2.79 -12.54 -8.58
CA ILE A 45 -1.78 -11.48 -8.35
C ILE A 45 -0.44 -12.09 -7.92
N ASN A 46 -0.46 -13.12 -7.06
CA ASN A 46 0.75 -13.76 -6.56
C ASN A 46 1.64 -14.37 -7.65
N CYS A 47 1.07 -14.78 -8.79
CA CYS A 47 1.84 -15.25 -9.94
C CYS A 47 2.74 -14.17 -10.58
N HIS A 48 2.61 -12.92 -10.14
CA HIS A 48 3.33 -11.75 -10.66
C HIS A 48 4.03 -10.93 -9.57
N SER A 49 3.97 -11.34 -8.30
CA SER A 49 4.44 -10.50 -7.17
C SER A 49 5.95 -10.28 -7.17
N ASP A 50 6.72 -11.17 -7.80
CA ASP A 50 8.19 -11.07 -7.94
C ASP A 50 8.64 -10.17 -9.10
N LYS A 51 7.71 -9.70 -9.94
CA LYS A 51 8.02 -8.98 -11.19
C LYS A 51 7.72 -7.50 -11.16
N TYR A 52 6.90 -7.06 -10.20
CA TYR A 52 6.40 -5.69 -10.16
C TYR A 52 6.57 -5.09 -8.77
N ILE A 53 6.83 -3.79 -8.75
CA ILE A 53 6.78 -2.96 -7.56
C ILE A 53 5.69 -1.91 -7.80
N ILE A 54 4.80 -1.73 -6.84
CA ILE A 54 3.77 -0.69 -6.88
C ILE A 54 4.27 0.52 -6.10
N PHE A 55 4.40 1.66 -6.78
CA PHE A 55 4.56 2.95 -6.13
C PHE A 55 3.22 3.68 -6.14
N ALA A 56 2.69 4.02 -4.96
CA ALA A 56 1.45 4.78 -4.84
C ALA A 56 1.69 6.10 -4.09
N PHE A 57 0.99 7.13 -4.53
CA PHE A 57 0.96 8.43 -3.87
C PHE A 57 -0.23 8.49 -2.93
N SER A 58 -0.02 8.91 -1.69
CA SER A 58 -1.07 8.92 -0.68
C SER A 58 -1.04 10.18 0.17
N ALA A 59 -2.23 10.64 0.55
CA ALA A 59 -2.43 11.77 1.44
C ALA A 59 -3.43 11.41 2.54
N GLU A 60 -3.16 11.84 3.77
CA GLU A 60 -3.99 11.57 4.95
C GLU A 60 -5.35 12.27 4.92
N TRP A 61 -5.59 13.17 3.98
CA TRP A 61 -6.87 13.85 3.77
C TRP A 61 -7.69 13.25 2.60
N CYS A 62 -7.12 12.29 1.85
CA CYS A 62 -7.74 11.78 0.63
C CYS A 62 -8.67 10.58 0.90
N PRO A 63 -9.98 10.70 0.61
CA PRO A 63 -10.94 9.62 0.84
C PRO A 63 -10.65 8.34 0.05
N ASP A 64 -10.12 8.47 -1.16
CA ASP A 64 -9.78 7.32 -1.99
C ASP A 64 -8.54 6.60 -1.50
N CYS A 65 -7.60 7.33 -0.89
CA CYS A 65 -6.46 6.70 -0.24
C CYS A 65 -6.93 5.78 0.89
N TYR A 66 -7.86 6.23 1.74
CA TYR A 66 -8.40 5.41 2.83
C TYR A 66 -9.02 4.09 2.34
N ARG A 67 -9.64 4.11 1.17
CA ARG A 67 -10.32 2.95 0.59
C ARG A 67 -9.36 1.93 0.00
N HIS A 68 -8.30 2.40 -0.66
CA HIS A 68 -7.48 1.56 -1.54
C HIS A 68 -6.08 1.25 -0.99
N ILE A 69 -5.41 2.17 -0.29
CA ILE A 69 -4.07 1.93 0.27
C ILE A 69 -4.05 0.74 1.25
N PRO A 70 -5.05 0.57 2.14
CA PRO A 70 -5.11 -0.60 3.01
C PRO A 70 -5.28 -1.93 2.28
N VAL A 71 -5.92 -1.91 1.09
CA VAL A 71 -6.05 -3.10 0.24
C VAL A 71 -4.69 -3.50 -0.32
N LEU A 72 -3.88 -2.54 -0.74
CA LEU A 72 -2.51 -2.80 -1.20
C LEU A 72 -1.63 -3.36 -0.08
N ALA A 73 -1.76 -2.86 1.16
CA ALA A 73 -1.06 -3.42 2.30
C ALA A 73 -1.41 -4.90 2.55
N LYS A 74 -2.70 -5.25 2.46
CA LYS A 74 -3.15 -6.64 2.56
C LYS A 74 -2.60 -7.51 1.43
N LEU A 75 -2.57 -6.99 0.21
CA LEU A 75 -2.00 -7.71 -0.94
C LEU A 75 -0.51 -7.97 -0.76
N GLN A 76 0.25 -6.97 -0.29
CA GLN A 76 1.66 -7.15 0.07
C GLN A 76 1.84 -8.27 1.09
N GLU A 77 1.08 -8.26 2.20
CA GLU A 77 1.16 -9.32 3.22
C GLU A 77 0.82 -10.71 2.67
N ALA A 78 -0.15 -10.81 1.75
CA ALA A 78 -0.62 -12.09 1.23
C ALA A 78 0.24 -12.67 0.10
N THR A 79 0.95 -11.82 -0.65
CA THR A 79 1.62 -12.21 -1.91
C THR A 79 3.11 -11.91 -1.96
N GLY A 80 3.63 -11.09 -1.02
CA GLY A 80 4.99 -10.56 -1.08
C GLY A 80 5.20 -9.47 -2.13
N LEU A 81 4.13 -9.00 -2.80
CA LEU A 81 4.19 -7.90 -3.76
C LEU A 81 4.69 -6.62 -3.06
N GLU A 82 5.79 -6.05 -3.54
CA GLU A 82 6.34 -4.84 -2.95
C GLU A 82 5.46 -3.62 -3.27
N VAL A 83 4.98 -2.95 -2.23
CA VAL A 83 4.18 -1.74 -2.31
C VAL A 83 4.86 -0.64 -1.50
N ARG A 84 5.17 0.45 -2.19
CA ARG A 84 5.87 1.62 -1.68
C ARG A 84 4.99 2.85 -1.76
N ILE A 85 5.00 3.68 -0.72
CA ILE A 85 4.16 4.86 -0.60
C ILE A 85 5.00 6.13 -0.62
N PHE A 86 4.64 7.05 -1.50
CA PHE A 86 5.00 8.46 -1.37
C PHE A 86 3.90 9.14 -0.57
N GLY A 87 4.09 9.19 0.74
CA GLY A 87 3.10 9.63 1.71
C GLY A 87 3.22 11.11 2.07
N HIS A 88 2.33 11.55 2.98
CA HIS A 88 2.38 12.86 3.63
C HIS A 88 2.31 14.04 2.66
N LEU A 89 1.61 13.84 1.53
CA LEU A 89 1.36 14.87 0.56
C LEU A 89 0.44 15.94 1.18
N MET A 90 0.93 17.17 1.23
CA MET A 90 0.16 18.34 1.66
C MET A 90 -0.80 18.81 0.58
#